data_AF-A0A0R1SIG2-F1
#
_entry.id   AF-A0A0R1SIG2-F1
#
_cell.length_a   1.000
_cell.length_b   1.000
_cell.length_c   1.000
_cell.angle_alpha   90.00
_cell.angle_beta   90.00
_cell.angle_gamma   90.00
#
_symmetry.space_group_name_H-M   'P 1'
#
loop_
_entity.id
_entity.type
_entity.pdbx_description
1 polymer ?
#
loop_
_entity_poly.entity_id
_entity_poly.type
_entity_poly.pdbx_seq_one_letter_code
_entity_poly.pdbx_strand_id
1 'polypeptide(L)'
;MPKLLNFTELDKVYLVCGKTDLRKGIDGLATIIQDQFDLNPFSPALFLFCGTRKDRFKAIYWEGDGFVLLYKRYESGHLQCKH
;
A
#
# COMPACT_ATOMS: atom_id res chain seq x y z
N MET A 1 8.44 2.81 -20.69
CA MET A 1 8.83 1.53 -20.05
C MET A 1 8.30 1.56 -18.63
N PRO A 2 7.63 0.51 -18.13
CA PRO A 2 7.18 0.50 -16.75
C PRO A 2 8.40 0.68 -15.85
N LYS A 3 8.41 1.76 -15.05
CA LYS A 3 9.44 1.93 -14.04
C LYS A 3 9.10 0.92 -12.93
N LEU A 4 9.99 0.00 -12.64
CA LEU A 4 9.90 -0.75 -11.39
C LEU A 4 10.04 0.27 -10.28
N LEU A 5 8.99 0.44 -9.46
CA LEU A 5 8.88 1.36 -8.33
C LEU A 5 10.25 1.89 -7.87
N ASN A 6 10.56 3.14 -8.21
CA ASN A 6 11.83 3.73 -7.81
C ASN A 6 11.73 4.28 -6.40
N PHE A 7 12.27 3.55 -5.42
CA PHE A 7 12.22 3.95 -4.01
C PHE A 7 12.94 5.28 -3.72
N THR A 8 13.83 5.76 -4.60
CA THR A 8 14.49 7.06 -4.43
C THR A 8 13.60 8.25 -4.83
N GLU A 9 12.50 8.01 -5.55
CA GLU A 9 11.52 9.02 -5.97
C GLU A 9 10.30 9.08 -5.04
N LEU A 10 10.31 8.30 -3.94
CA LEU A 10 9.24 8.34 -2.94
C LEU A 10 9.44 9.51 -2.00
N ASP A 11 8.47 10.41 -1.93
CA ASP A 11 8.47 11.50 -0.95
C ASP A 11 8.16 10.98 0.45
N LYS A 12 7.19 10.06 0.54
CA LYS A 12 6.69 9.55 1.83
C LYS A 12 6.32 8.08 1.75
N VAL A 13 6.43 7.41 2.90
CA VAL A 13 5.91 6.07 3.09
C VAL A 13 4.94 6.10 4.28
N TYR A 14 3.69 5.73 4.01
CA TYR A 14 2.66 5.62 5.02
C TYR A 14 2.40 4.16 5.35
N LEU A 15 2.36 3.85 6.65
CA LEU A 15 1.80 2.60 7.13
C LEU A 15 0.36 2.86 7.56
N VAL A 16 -0.60 2.25 6.85
CA VAL A 16 -2.02 2.31 7.21
C VAL A 16 -2.25 1.41 8.42
N CYS A 17 -2.45 2.04 9.57
CA CYS A 17 -2.66 1.36 10.84
C CYS A 17 -4.07 0.74 10.92
N GLY A 18 -4.21 -0.35 11.68
CA GLY A 18 -5.43 -1.13 11.77
C GLY A 18 -5.56 -2.24 10.71
N LYS A 19 -6.63 -3.03 10.83
CA LYS A 19 -6.87 -4.20 9.96
C LYS A 19 -7.50 -3.75 8.64
N THR A 20 -6.74 -3.82 7.56
CA THR A 20 -7.27 -3.59 6.20
C THR A 20 -7.73 -4.91 5.56
N ASP A 21 -8.89 -4.90 4.91
CA ASP A 21 -9.31 -6.01 4.05
C ASP A 21 -8.47 -6.04 2.78
N LEU A 22 -7.42 -6.87 2.77
CA LEU A 22 -6.51 -7.02 1.63
C LEU A 22 -7.14 -7.71 0.41
N ARG A 23 -8.44 -8.06 0.42
CA ARG A 23 -9.17 -8.46 -0.79
C ARG A 23 -9.45 -7.28 -1.72
N LYS A 24 -9.41 -6.05 -1.21
CA LYS A 24 -9.60 -4.84 -2.02
C LYS A 24 -8.49 -4.71 -3.08
N GLY A 25 -8.89 -4.28 -4.28
CA GLY A 25 -8.01 -3.84 -5.36
C GLY A 25 -7.53 -2.41 -5.14
N ILE A 26 -6.95 -1.79 -6.18
CA ILE A 26 -6.39 -0.44 -6.12
C ILE A 26 -7.43 0.57 -5.64
N ASP A 27 -8.58 0.66 -6.31
CA ASP A 27 -9.61 1.67 -5.99
C ASP A 27 -10.11 1.54 -4.56
N GLY A 28 -10.38 0.31 -4.10
CA GLY A 28 -10.83 0.08 -2.74
C GLY A 28 -9.77 0.41 -1.67
N LEU A 29 -8.48 0.31 -1.99
CA LEU A 29 -7.40 0.75 -1.10
C LEU A 29 -7.19 2.26 -1.16
N ALA A 30 -7.33 2.87 -2.35
CA ALA A 30 -7.28 4.33 -2.53
C ALA A 30 -8.43 5.03 -1.79
N THR A 31 -9.64 4.47 -1.81
CA THR A 31 -10.79 4.96 -1.03
C THR A 31 -10.49 4.95 0.47
N ILE A 32 -9.77 3.96 0.99
CA ILE A 32 -9.39 3.94 2.42
C ILE A 32 -8.47 5.13 2.74
N ILE A 33 -7.50 5.42 1.88
CA ILE A 33 -6.57 6.55 2.07
C ILE A 33 -7.34 7.88 2.09
N GLN A 34 -8.26 8.06 1.15
CA GLN A 34 -9.07 9.29 1.06
C GLN A 34 -10.04 9.40 2.24
N ASP A 35 -10.90 8.40 2.44
CA ASP A 35 -12.04 8.52 3.35
C ASP A 35 -11.65 8.43 4.83
N GLN A 36 -10.60 7.67 5.18
CA GLN A 36 -10.24 7.42 6.58
C GLN A 36 -9.10 8.29 7.06
N PHE A 37 -8.20 8.73 6.16
CA PHE A 37 -6.99 9.46 6.53
C PHE A 37 -6.93 10.86 5.93
N ASP A 38 -7.88 11.25 5.07
CA ASP A 38 -7.91 12.54 4.37
C ASP A 38 -6.60 12.81 3.61
N LEU A 39 -6.02 11.75 3.04
CA LEU A 39 -4.77 11.80 2.27
C LEU A 39 -5.07 11.64 0.79
N ASN A 40 -4.21 12.25 -0.04
CA ASN A 40 -4.28 12.10 -1.49
C ASN A 40 -3.55 10.82 -1.96
N PRO A 41 -4.25 9.79 -2.49
CA PRO A 41 -3.60 8.57 -2.99
C PRO A 41 -2.83 8.79 -4.30
N PHE A 42 -3.02 9.92 -4.98
CA PHE A 42 -2.27 10.31 -6.18
C PHE A 42 -0.98 11.08 -5.87
N SER A 43 -0.64 11.24 -4.58
CA SER A 43 0.65 11.82 -4.19
C SER A 43 1.80 10.85 -4.49
N PRO A 44 3.05 11.33 -4.62
CA PRO A 44 4.25 10.48 -4.76
C PRO A 44 4.61 9.78 -3.43
N ALA A 45 3.61 9.14 -2.80
CA ALA A 45 3.73 8.45 -1.54
C ALA A 45 3.33 6.97 -1.69
N LEU A 46 4.08 6.10 -1.00
CA LEU A 46 3.77 4.68 -0.92
C LEU A 46 2.88 4.41 0.29
N PHE A 47 1.73 3.78 0.08
CA PHE A 47 0.80 3.44 1.16
C PHE A 47 0.80 1.94 1.39
N LEU A 48 1.28 1.50 2.56
CA LEU A 48 1.37 0.10 2.99
C LEU A 48 0.15 -0.30 3.79
N PHE A 49 -0.43 -1.45 3.47
CA PHE A 49 -1.61 -2.01 4.10
C PHE A 49 -1.31 -3.40 4.68
N CYS A 50 -1.65 -3.57 5.95
CA CYS A 50 -1.64 -4.87 6.62
C CYS A 50 -3.06 -5.39 6.84
N GLY A 51 -3.23 -6.70 6.65
CA GLY A 51 -4.49 -7.38 6.94
C GLY A 51 -4.43 -8.21 8.21
N THR A 52 -5.45 -9.04 8.41
CA THR A 52 -5.48 -10.03 9.50
C THR A 52 -4.45 -11.14 9.30
N ARG A 53 -4.15 -11.48 8.04
CA ARG A 53 -3.14 -12.47 7.71
C ARG A 53 -1.76 -11.86 7.83
N LYS A 54 -0.89 -12.52 8.58
CA LYS A 54 0.49 -12.07 8.84
C LYS A 54 1.48 -12.54 7.77
N ASP A 55 1.05 -13.28 6.76
CA ASP A 55 1.93 -13.78 5.69
C ASP A 55 1.96 -12.86 4.47
N ARG A 56 1.30 -11.71 4.49
CA ARG A 56 1.21 -10.82 3.32
C ARG A 56 0.88 -9.38 3.65
N PHE A 57 1.32 -8.48 2.77
CA PHE A 57 0.90 -7.08 2.75
C PHE A 57 0.64 -6.63 1.31
N LYS A 58 -0.07 -5.51 1.18
CA LYS A 58 -0.19 -4.78 -0.08
C LYS A 58 0.37 -3.38 0.08
N ALA A 59 0.80 -2.78 -1.02
CA ALA A 59 1.03 -1.34 -1.09
C ALA A 59 0.53 -0.77 -2.40
N ILE A 60 0.07 0.48 -2.40
CA ILE A 60 -0.23 1.20 -3.64
C ILE A 60 0.65 2.45 -3.75
N TYR A 61 1.00 2.79 -4.98
CA TYR A 61 1.76 3.98 -5.36
C TYR A 61 1.24 4.53 -6.68
N TRP A 62 1.17 5.84 -6.81
CA TRP A 62 0.82 6.53 -8.06
C TRP A 62 2.10 6.99 -8.76
N GLU A 63 2.35 6.49 -9.97
CA GLU A 63 3.56 6.80 -10.77
C GLU A 63 3.40 8.02 -11.68
N GLY A 64 2.24 8.69 -11.64
CA GLY A 64 1.91 9.83 -12.50
C GLY A 64 0.93 9.48 -13.62
N ASP A 65 1.05 8.29 -14.21
CA ASP A 65 0.19 7.79 -15.28
C ASP A 65 -0.67 6.58 -14.88
N GLY A 66 -0.42 6.01 -13.71
CA GLY A 66 -1.16 4.87 -13.21
C GLY A 66 -0.82 4.49 -11.77
N PHE A 67 -1.67 3.64 -11.21
CA PHE A 67 -1.40 3.02 -9.92
C PHE A 67 -0.60 1.72 -10.10
N VAL A 68 0.40 1.55 -9.25
CA VAL A 68 1.09 0.27 -9.03
C VAL A 68 0.53 -0.36 -7.76
N LEU A 69 0.18 -1.64 -7.85
CA LEU A 69 -0.15 -2.48 -6.69
C LEU A 69 0.99 -3.44 -6.42
N LEU A 70 1.69 -3.23 -5.31
CA LEU A 70 2.64 -4.19 -4.77
C LEU A 70 1.89 -5.19 -3.89
N TYR A 71 2.13 -6.47 -4.12
CA TYR A 71 1.62 -7.55 -3.30
C TYR A 71 2.76 -8.48 -2.92
N LYS A 72 3.13 -8.47 -1.65
CA LYS A 72 4.17 -9.36 -1.11
C LYS A 72 3.51 -10.40 -0.24
N ARG A 73 3.78 -11.67 -0.56
CA ARG A 73 3.47 -12.83 0.27
C ARG A 73 4.79 -13.46 0.72
N TYR A 74 4.84 -13.84 1.99
CA TYR A 74 5.93 -14.58 2.59
C TYR A 74 5.60 -16.07 2.51
N GLU A 75 6.56 -16.87 2.04
CA GLU A 75 6.47 -18.33 2.07
C GLU A 75 6.79 -18.87 3.47
N SER A 76 7.59 -18.13 4.24
CA SER A 76 7.91 -18.41 5.64
C SER A 76 8.09 -17.11 6.43
N GLY A 77 7.78 -17.14 7.73
CA GLY A 77 7.80 -15.97 8.59
C GLY A 77 6.47 -15.21 8.64
N HIS A 78 6.42 -14.20 9.53
CA HIS A 78 5.22 -13.43 9.80
C HIS A 78 5.54 -11.94 9.91
N LEU A 79 4.75 -11.13 9.21
CA LEU A 79 4.65 -9.71 9.43
C LEU A 79 4.13 -9.43 10.84
N GLN A 80 4.84 -8.57 11.55
CA GLN A 80 4.35 -7.96 12.77
C GLN A 80 3.91 -6.53 12.46
N CYS A 81 2.69 -6.35 11.95
CA CYS A 81 2.06 -5.04 11.96
C CYS A 81 1.43 -4.84 13.34
N LYS A 82 2.19 -4.26 14.27
CA LYS A 82 1.78 -4.04 15.66
C LYS A 82 1.11 -2.68 15.86
N HIS A 83 -0.02 -2.39 15.21
CA HIS A 83 -0.80 -1.18 15.52
C HIS A 83 -2.29 -1.47 15.29
#